data_AF-A0AAV0W867-F1
#
_entry.id   AF-A0AAV0W867-F1
#
_cell.length_a   1.000
_cell.length_b   1.000
_cell.length_c   1.000
_cell.angle_alpha   90.00
_cell.angle_beta   90.00
_cell.angle_gamma   90.00
#
_symmetry.space_group_name_H-M   'P 1'
#
loop_
_entity.id
_entity.type
_entity.pdbx_description
1 polymer ?
#
loop_
_entity_poly.entity_id
_entity_poly.type
_entity_poly.pdbx_seq_one_letter_code
_entity_poly.pdbx_strand_id
1 'polypeptide(L)'
;MFSSYFFLQQLELRFQTLNDSWEYLLPGFLATPGDLTQFITGLTLDKIRLLHSELSDLLRLFSVGYGRILICFFVFSYINILICFYYIFLSPTNDLINNEFNFNNLIIKCIPYIFSLQNVIFILSVIIAASRVHEKKRKIISNLRLIRISNLIPNLKIQVKFFMNQISVFESSEITAFGIFNINLNLVMSLLILLVTGLVTLIQMKEHPVMSKWNENGMKFLKNLTNVK
;
A
#
# COMPACT_ATOMS: atom_id res chain seq x y z
N MET A 1 5.85 -1.37 9.64
CA MET A 1 4.52 -1.12 9.03
C MET A 1 4.08 0.33 9.25
N PHE A 2 4.00 0.81 10.50
CA PHE A 2 3.81 2.25 10.78
C PHE A 2 4.84 3.15 10.07
N SER A 3 6.11 2.75 10.04
CA SER A 3 7.16 3.46 9.29
C SER A 3 6.89 3.54 7.79
N SER A 4 6.47 2.42 7.17
CA SER A 4 6.13 2.37 5.75
C SER A 4 4.92 3.25 5.42
N TYR A 5 3.87 3.19 6.22
CA TYR A 5 2.69 4.04 6.07
C TYR A 5 3.03 5.52 6.24
N PHE A 6 3.77 5.87 7.30
CA PHE A 6 4.20 7.24 7.57
C PHE A 6 5.04 7.79 6.41
N PHE A 7 5.99 7.00 5.89
CA PHE A 7 6.80 7.41 4.76
C PHE A 7 5.97 7.64 3.49
N LEU A 8 5.02 6.75 3.19
CA LEU A 8 4.10 6.92 2.06
C LEU A 8 3.24 8.18 2.22
N GLN A 9 2.75 8.46 3.43
CA GLN A 9 1.99 9.67 3.72
C GLN A 9 2.84 10.93 3.52
N GLN A 10 4.12 10.92 3.93
CA GLN A 10 5.03 12.02 3.70
C GLN A 10 5.32 12.23 2.21
N LEU A 11 5.48 11.15 1.44
CA LEU A 11 5.59 11.24 -0.02
C LEU A 11 4.32 11.81 -0.66
N GLU A 12 3.15 11.37 -0.21
CA GLU A 12 1.86 11.86 -0.70
C GLU A 12 1.75 13.37 -0.52
N LEU A 13 2.05 13.87 0.69
CA LEU A 13 2.03 15.30 0.99
C LEU A 13 3.00 16.08 0.09
N ARG A 14 4.22 15.58 -0.13
CA ARG A 14 5.21 16.26 -0.98
C ARG A 14 4.78 16.29 -2.44
N PHE A 15 4.24 15.19 -2.98
CA PHE A 15 3.67 15.18 -4.32
C PHE A 15 2.44 16.09 -4.43
N GLN A 16 1.64 16.20 -3.37
CA GLN A 16 0.52 17.14 -3.31
C GLN A 16 1.02 18.59 -3.35
N THR A 17 1.99 18.97 -2.52
CA THR A 17 2.59 20.32 -2.57
C THR A 17 3.18 20.64 -3.94
N LEU A 18 3.79 19.65 -4.61
CA LEU A 18 4.29 19.81 -5.97
C LEU A 18 3.16 20.04 -6.98
N ASN A 19 2.04 19.32 -6.85
CA ASN A 19 0.84 19.56 -7.66
C ASN A 19 0.25 20.95 -7.45
N ASP A 20 0.16 21.40 -6.20
CA ASP A 20 -0.39 22.71 -5.87
C ASP A 20 0.50 23.81 -6.44
N SER A 21 1.83 23.66 -6.30
CA SER A 21 2.83 24.57 -6.89
C SER A 21 2.71 24.64 -8.42
N TRP A 22 2.40 23.52 -9.08
CA TRP A 22 2.16 23.48 -10.51
C TRP A 22 0.89 24.23 -10.91
N GLU A 23 -0.19 24.05 -10.16
CA GLU A 23 -1.48 24.70 -10.40
C GLU A 23 -1.36 26.22 -10.31
N TYR A 24 -0.57 26.74 -9.36
CA TYR A 24 -0.25 28.16 -9.27
C TYR A 24 0.58 28.70 -10.44
N LEU A 25 1.38 27.85 -11.07
CA LEU A 25 2.27 28.25 -12.17
C LEU A 25 1.53 28.27 -13.52
N LEU A 26 0.46 27.48 -13.66
CA LEU A 26 -0.33 27.33 -14.88
C LEU A 26 -0.84 28.66 -15.48
N PRO A 27 -1.40 29.62 -14.69
CA PRO A 27 -1.82 30.92 -15.22
C PRO A 27 -0.67 31.76 -15.78
N GLY A 28 0.54 31.59 -15.24
CA GLY A 28 1.75 32.27 -15.69
C GLY A 28 2.24 31.84 -17.07
N PHE A 29 1.80 30.68 -17.57
CA PHE A 29 2.04 30.24 -18.95
C PHE A 29 1.06 30.85 -19.98
N LEU A 30 -0.10 31.33 -19.53
CA LEU A 30 -1.19 31.79 -20.40
C LEU A 30 -1.24 33.31 -20.56
N ALA A 31 -0.76 34.06 -19.57
CA ALA A 31 -0.63 35.51 -19.67
C ALA A 31 0.55 35.89 -20.58
N THR A 32 0.46 37.00 -21.32
CA THR A 32 1.60 37.64 -22.00
C THR A 32 2.58 38.14 -20.93
N PRO A 33 3.67 37.41 -20.61
CA PRO A 33 4.51 37.74 -19.47
C PRO A 33 5.49 38.84 -19.89
N GLY A 34 5.78 39.78 -18.99
CA GLY A 34 6.99 40.59 -19.13
C GLY A 34 8.24 39.72 -18.95
N ASP A 35 9.41 40.19 -19.42
CA ASP A 35 10.68 39.45 -19.37
C ASP A 35 11.01 38.90 -17.96
N LEU A 36 10.73 39.68 -16.91
CA LEU A 36 10.96 39.26 -15.52
C LEU A 36 10.03 38.09 -15.11
N THR A 37 8.75 38.17 -15.47
CA THR A 37 7.76 37.13 -15.19
C THR A 37 8.11 35.84 -15.93
N GLN A 38 8.63 35.94 -17.16
CA GLN A 38 9.10 34.80 -17.94
C GLN A 38 10.31 34.10 -17.30
N PHE A 39 11.31 34.87 -16.84
CA PHE A 39 12.48 34.33 -16.16
C PHE A 39 12.11 33.62 -14.86
N ILE A 40 11.24 34.23 -14.06
CA ILE A 40 10.76 33.65 -12.80
C ILE A 40 9.99 32.35 -13.07
N THR A 41 9.07 32.33 -14.05
CA THR A 41 8.32 31.13 -14.44
C THR A 41 9.24 30.01 -14.93
N GLY A 42 10.31 30.34 -15.66
CA GLY A 42 11.29 29.35 -16.10
C GLY A 42 12.10 28.76 -14.95
N LEU A 43 12.52 29.58 -13.99
CA LEU A 43 13.24 29.12 -12.79
C LEU A 43 12.36 28.25 -11.90
N THR A 44 11.10 28.60 -11.72
CA THR A 44 10.15 27.82 -10.91
C THR A 44 9.81 26.50 -11.59
N LEU A 45 9.64 26.47 -12.91
CA LEU A 45 9.47 25.24 -13.69
C LEU A 45 10.66 24.28 -13.52
N ASP A 46 11.90 24.79 -13.61
CA ASP A 46 13.10 23.96 -13.41
C ASP A 46 13.18 23.41 -11.98
N LYS A 47 12.78 24.19 -10.96
CA LYS A 47 12.71 23.71 -9.58
C LYS A 47 11.65 22.62 -9.39
N ILE A 48 10.46 22.79 -9.97
CA ILE A 48 9.40 21.77 -9.94
C ILE A 48 9.90 20.48 -10.61
N ARG A 49 10.57 20.60 -11.76
CA ARG A 49 11.15 19.46 -12.47
C ARG A 49 12.19 18.72 -11.61
N LEU A 50 13.11 19.45 -10.97
CA LEU A 50 14.11 18.86 -10.07
C LEU A 50 13.43 18.13 -8.91
N LEU A 51 12.47 18.80 -8.25
CA LEU A 51 11.74 18.23 -7.12
C LEU A 51 10.96 16.98 -7.51
N HIS A 52 10.34 16.95 -8.71
CA HIS A 52 9.70 15.75 -9.25
C HIS A 52 10.69 14.59 -9.40
N SER A 53 11.91 14.87 -9.87
CA SER A 53 12.98 13.87 -9.98
C SER A 53 13.34 13.28 -8.63
N GLU A 54 13.63 14.14 -7.65
CA GLU A 54 14.05 13.73 -6.32
C GLU A 54 12.95 12.93 -5.61
N LEU A 55 11.69 13.35 -5.74
CA LEU A 55 10.55 12.59 -5.20
C LEU A 55 10.37 11.23 -5.89
N SER A 56 10.59 11.16 -7.21
CA SER A 56 10.53 9.89 -7.95
C SER A 56 11.68 8.96 -7.55
N ASP A 57 12.87 9.49 -7.31
CA ASP A 57 14.01 8.73 -6.81
C ASP A 57 13.81 8.26 -5.37
N LEU A 58 13.23 9.10 -4.50
CA LEU A 58 12.85 8.71 -3.14
C LEU A 58 11.82 7.58 -3.13
N LEU A 59 10.85 7.62 -4.05
CA LEU A 59 9.87 6.55 -4.24
C LEU A 59 10.55 5.25 -4.70
N ARG A 60 11.51 5.33 -5.63
CA ARG A 60 12.31 4.18 -6.04
C ARG A 60 13.13 3.60 -4.87
N LEU A 61 13.78 4.46 -4.08
CA LEU A 61 14.54 4.05 -2.90
C LEU A 61 13.64 3.36 -1.86
N PHE A 62 12.42 3.86 -1.67
CA PHE A 62 11.42 3.22 -0.82
C PHE A 62 11.04 1.82 -1.34
N SER A 63 10.75 1.67 -2.63
CA SER A 63 10.40 0.38 -3.21
C SER A 63 11.52 -0.66 -3.07
N VAL A 64 12.78 -0.24 -3.17
CA VAL A 64 13.92 -1.16 -2.96
C VAL A 64 14.12 -1.46 -1.47
N GLY A 65 14.13 -0.43 -0.62
CA GLY A 65 14.42 -0.57 0.81
C GLY A 65 13.29 -1.21 1.61
N TYR A 66 12.10 -0.60 1.58
CA TYR A 66 10.93 -1.09 2.29
C TYR A 66 10.24 -2.24 1.57
N GLY A 67 10.46 -2.42 0.26
CA GLY A 67 9.82 -3.48 -0.51
C GLY A 67 10.02 -4.87 0.05
N ARG A 68 11.23 -5.21 0.53
CA ARG A 68 11.50 -6.52 1.16
C ARG A 68 10.69 -6.73 2.43
N ILE A 69 10.66 -5.70 3.29
CA ILE A 69 9.90 -5.71 4.54
C ILE A 69 8.41 -5.84 4.24
N LEU A 70 7.92 -5.14 3.21
CA LEU A 70 6.53 -5.20 2.77
C LEU A 70 6.15 -6.58 2.25
N ILE A 71 7.00 -7.27 1.47
CA ILE A 71 6.73 -8.66 1.06
C ILE A 71 6.57 -9.55 2.28
N CYS A 72 7.56 -9.55 3.18
CA CYS A 72 7.49 -10.36 4.39
C CYS A 72 6.21 -10.04 5.16
N PHE A 73 5.89 -8.75 5.33
CA PHE A 73 4.68 -8.31 5.98
C PHE A 73 3.40 -8.85 5.32
N PHE A 74 3.25 -8.73 4.00
CA PHE A 74 2.05 -9.22 3.29
C PHE A 74 1.93 -10.74 3.38
N VAL A 75 3.02 -11.49 3.20
CA VAL A 75 3.03 -12.96 3.27
C VAL A 75 2.70 -13.44 4.69
N PHE A 76 3.37 -12.90 5.72
CA PHE A 76 3.10 -13.28 7.10
C PHE A 76 1.69 -12.89 7.53
N SER A 77 1.20 -11.73 7.12
CA SER A 77 -0.17 -11.30 7.43
C SER A 77 -1.21 -12.21 6.77
N TYR A 78 -0.98 -12.63 5.53
CA TYR A 78 -1.85 -13.59 4.84
C TYR A 78 -1.90 -14.94 5.57
N ILE A 79 -0.74 -15.53 5.88
CA ILE A 79 -0.65 -16.79 6.62
C ILE A 79 -1.34 -16.67 7.98
N ASN A 80 -1.10 -15.57 8.68
CA ASN A 80 -1.70 -15.31 9.98
C ASN A 80 -3.24 -15.23 9.91
N ILE A 81 -3.80 -14.56 8.90
CA ILE A 81 -5.26 -14.53 8.68
C ILE A 81 -5.81 -15.94 8.45
N LEU A 82 -5.13 -16.77 7.64
CA LEU A 82 -5.54 -18.17 7.42
C LEU A 82 -5.49 -19.00 8.72
N ILE A 83 -4.44 -18.84 9.52
CA ILE A 83 -4.29 -19.54 10.80
C ILE A 83 -5.38 -19.10 11.78
N CYS A 84 -5.65 -17.79 11.90
CA CYS A 84 -6.74 -17.28 12.72
C CYS A 84 -8.09 -17.86 12.28
N PHE A 85 -8.35 -17.92 10.97
CA PHE A 85 -9.59 -18.51 10.45
C PHE A 85 -9.68 -20.01 10.75
N TYR A 86 -8.57 -20.74 10.61
CA TYR A 86 -8.50 -22.15 10.99
C TYR A 86 -8.88 -22.35 12.47
N TYR A 87 -8.30 -21.57 13.38
CA TYR A 87 -8.65 -21.68 14.81
C TYR A 87 -10.10 -21.29 15.10
N ILE A 88 -10.64 -20.30 14.38
CA ILE A 88 -12.03 -19.86 14.53
C ILE A 88 -13.03 -20.92 14.06
N PHE A 89 -12.80 -21.53 12.89
CA PHE A 89 -13.79 -22.37 12.22
C PHE A 89 -13.61 -23.87 12.47
N LEU A 90 -12.37 -24.30 12.73
CA LEU A 90 -12.00 -25.71 12.84
C LEU A 90 -11.74 -26.17 14.28
N SER A 91 -11.42 -25.26 15.20
CA SER A 91 -11.38 -25.63 16.62
C SER A 91 -12.82 -25.92 17.06
N PRO A 92 -13.16 -27.18 17.38
CA PRO A 92 -14.49 -27.49 17.84
C PRO A 92 -14.67 -26.78 19.16
N THR A 93 -15.66 -25.90 19.22
CA THR A 93 -16.24 -25.42 20.47
C THR A 93 -16.78 -26.64 21.22
N ASN A 94 -15.91 -27.33 21.98
CA ASN A 94 -16.32 -28.25 23.04
C ASN A 94 -17.06 -27.51 24.17
N ASP A 95 -17.15 -26.18 24.10
CA ASP A 95 -17.81 -25.32 25.09
C ASP A 95 -19.31 -25.14 24.88
N LEU A 96 -19.92 -25.70 23.83
CA LEU A 96 -21.40 -25.64 23.68
C LEU A 96 -22.14 -26.50 24.73
N ILE A 97 -21.42 -27.25 25.58
CA ILE A 97 -22.02 -28.17 26.55
C ILE A 97 -22.14 -27.56 27.96
N ASN A 98 -21.37 -26.51 28.32
CA ASN A 98 -21.49 -25.87 29.64
C ASN A 98 -21.95 -24.41 29.51
N ASN A 99 -23.25 -24.20 29.73
CA ASN A 99 -23.98 -22.93 29.70
C ASN A 99 -23.64 -21.95 30.84
N GLU A 100 -22.36 -21.75 31.17
CA GLU A 100 -21.94 -20.67 32.07
C GLU A 100 -21.31 -19.52 31.28
N PHE A 101 -21.99 -18.37 31.29
CA PHE A 101 -21.53 -17.15 30.62
C PHE A 101 -20.30 -16.60 31.34
N ASN A 102 -19.11 -16.97 30.86
CA ASN A 102 -17.85 -16.54 31.46
C ASN A 102 -17.17 -15.48 30.59
N PHE A 103 -17.03 -14.25 31.09
CA PHE A 103 -16.41 -13.12 30.37
C PHE A 103 -15.02 -13.46 29.82
N ASN A 104 -14.24 -14.26 30.55
CA ASN A 104 -12.92 -14.72 30.09
C ASN A 104 -13.02 -15.58 28.82
N ASN A 105 -14.06 -16.41 28.67
CA ASN A 105 -14.25 -17.24 27.49
C ASN A 105 -14.65 -16.38 26.27
N LEU A 106 -15.43 -15.33 26.50
CA LEU A 106 -15.77 -14.34 25.46
C LEU A 106 -14.50 -13.61 24.96
N ILE A 107 -13.63 -13.16 25.87
CA ILE A 107 -12.37 -12.49 25.51
C ILE A 107 -11.47 -13.42 24.68
N ILE A 108 -11.29 -14.68 25.12
CA ILE A 108 -10.46 -15.67 24.41
C ILE A 108 -10.98 -15.92 22.99
N LYS A 109 -12.31 -15.98 22.82
CA LYS A 109 -12.95 -16.14 21.50
C LYS A 109 -12.82 -14.89 20.62
N CYS A 110 -12.88 -13.68 21.19
CA CYS A 110 -12.80 -12.43 20.43
C CYS A 110 -11.39 -12.02 20.00
N ILE A 111 -10.35 -12.39 20.78
CA ILE A 111 -8.94 -12.07 20.48
C ILE A 111 -8.51 -12.36 19.02
N PRO A 112 -8.75 -13.57 18.45
CA PRO A 112 -8.34 -13.86 17.08
C PRO A 112 -9.06 -13.02 16.02
N TYR A 113 -10.30 -12.60 16.27
CA TYR A 113 -11.03 -11.69 15.38
C TYR A 113 -10.47 -10.27 15.42
N ILE A 114 -10.15 -9.77 16.61
CA ILE A 114 -9.55 -8.43 16.76
C ILE A 114 -8.20 -8.39 16.06
N PHE A 115 -7.39 -9.44 16.24
CA PHE A 115 -6.07 -9.52 15.61
C PHE A 115 -6.14 -9.65 14.08
N SER A 116 -7.07 -10.45 13.55
CA SER A 116 -7.27 -10.57 12.09
C SER A 116 -7.76 -9.25 11.49
N LEU A 117 -8.71 -8.57 12.15
CA LEU A 117 -9.22 -7.27 11.73
C LEU A 117 -8.11 -6.20 11.73
N GLN A 118 -7.27 -6.18 12.77
CA GLN A 118 -6.11 -5.30 12.84
C GLN A 118 -5.15 -5.52 11.65
N ASN A 119 -4.85 -6.78 11.31
CA ASN A 119 -3.98 -7.09 10.17
C ASN A 119 -4.58 -6.64 8.83
N VAL A 120 -5.89 -6.82 8.65
CA VAL A 120 -6.61 -6.34 7.46
C VAL A 120 -6.54 -4.81 7.34
N ILE A 121 -6.77 -4.09 8.43
CA ILE A 121 -6.66 -2.62 8.47
C ILE A 121 -5.25 -2.18 8.08
N PHE A 122 -4.23 -2.87 8.59
CA PHE A 122 -2.85 -2.56 8.28
C PHE A 122 -2.47 -2.84 6.81
N ILE A 123 -2.88 -3.98 6.26
CA ILE A 123 -2.70 -4.28 4.83
C ILE A 123 -3.35 -3.18 3.98
N LEU A 124 -4.61 -2.85 4.27
CA LEU A 124 -5.36 -1.86 3.50
C LEU A 124 -4.75 -0.45 3.60
N SER A 125 -4.31 -0.03 4.78
CA SER A 125 -3.74 1.32 4.95
C SER A 125 -2.46 1.52 4.12
N VAL A 126 -1.61 0.50 4.03
CA VAL A 126 -0.40 0.54 3.18
C VAL A 126 -0.78 0.59 1.70
N ILE A 127 -1.74 -0.23 1.27
CA ILE A 127 -2.16 -0.27 -0.14
C ILE A 127 -2.80 1.06 -0.56
N ILE A 128 -3.69 1.60 0.27
CA ILE A 128 -4.34 2.89 0.02
C ILE A 128 -3.31 4.01 -0.02
N ALA A 129 -2.38 4.07 0.93
CA ALA A 129 -1.33 5.09 0.95
C ALA A 129 -0.45 5.01 -0.31
N ALA A 130 -0.01 3.81 -0.71
CA ALA A 130 0.76 3.63 -1.94
C ALA A 130 -0.02 4.05 -3.18
N SER A 131 -1.31 3.69 -3.26
CA SER A 131 -2.16 4.08 -4.38
C SER A 131 -2.35 5.60 -4.47
N ARG A 132 -2.51 6.29 -3.34
CA ARG A 132 -2.64 7.75 -3.30
C ARG A 132 -1.37 8.46 -3.78
N VAL A 133 -0.19 8.01 -3.31
CA VAL A 133 1.09 8.54 -3.81
C VAL A 133 1.17 8.42 -5.32
N HIS A 134 0.78 7.26 -5.86
CA HIS A 134 0.79 7.02 -7.29
C HIS A 134 -0.16 7.93 -8.06
N GLU A 135 -1.37 8.15 -7.54
CA GLU A 135 -2.34 9.09 -8.11
C GLU A 135 -1.81 10.52 -8.12
N LYS A 136 -1.23 10.99 -7.00
CA LYS A 136 -0.64 12.34 -6.92
C LYS A 136 0.53 12.53 -7.89
N LYS A 137 1.37 11.51 -8.04
CA LYS A 137 2.44 11.51 -9.05
C LYS A 137 1.86 11.63 -10.48
N ARG A 138 0.83 10.85 -10.82
CA ARG A 138 0.19 10.89 -12.15
C ARG A 138 -0.48 12.24 -12.45
N LYS A 139 -1.03 12.93 -11.44
CA LYS A 139 -1.70 14.23 -11.63
C LYS A 139 -0.79 15.29 -12.28
N ILE A 140 0.49 15.32 -11.91
CA ILE A 140 1.47 16.24 -12.52
C ILE A 140 1.68 15.90 -14.00
N ILE A 141 1.81 14.61 -14.30
CA ILE A 141 2.00 14.10 -15.67
C ILE A 141 0.80 14.46 -16.54
N SER A 142 -0.42 14.28 -16.04
CA SER A 142 -1.63 14.67 -16.77
C SER A 142 -1.67 16.18 -16.99
N ASN A 143 -1.32 16.99 -15.99
CA ASN A 143 -1.34 18.44 -16.12
C ASN A 143 -0.31 18.95 -17.13
N LEU A 144 0.87 18.34 -17.19
CA LEU A 144 1.90 18.64 -18.20
C LEU A 144 1.45 18.31 -19.62
N ARG A 145 0.77 17.17 -19.80
CA ARG A 145 0.20 16.77 -21.10
C ARG A 145 -0.90 17.72 -21.58
N LEU A 146 -1.60 18.40 -20.66
CA LEU A 146 -2.65 19.37 -21.00
C LEU A 146 -2.10 20.71 -21.49
N ILE A 147 -0.82 21.03 -21.27
CA ILE A 147 -0.23 22.27 -21.76
C ILE A 147 -0.14 22.24 -23.29
N ARG A 148 -0.73 23.24 -23.95
CA ARG A 148 -0.50 23.49 -25.39
C ARG A 148 0.90 24.04 -25.61
N ILE A 149 1.86 23.14 -25.82
CA ILE A 149 3.29 23.45 -26.04
C ILE A 149 3.50 24.43 -27.21
N SER A 150 2.59 24.48 -28.18
CA SER A 150 2.61 25.40 -29.32
C SER A 150 2.52 26.88 -28.93
N ASN A 151 1.84 27.18 -27.82
CA ASN A 151 1.57 28.55 -27.39
C ASN A 151 2.63 29.08 -26.41
N LEU A 152 3.62 28.24 -26.07
CA LEU A 152 4.69 28.61 -25.16
C LEU A 152 5.81 29.36 -25.89
N ILE A 153 6.41 30.32 -25.17
CA ILE A 153 7.62 31.03 -25.58
C ILE A 153 8.78 30.02 -25.73
N PRO A 154 9.73 30.21 -26.67
CA PRO A 154 10.76 29.20 -26.98
C PRO A 154 11.54 28.65 -25.79
N ASN A 155 11.92 29.48 -24.82
CA ASN A 155 12.68 29.03 -23.65
C ASN A 155 11.86 28.09 -22.74
N LEU A 156 10.60 28.45 -22.47
CA LEU A 156 9.66 27.62 -21.70
C LEU A 156 9.30 26.34 -22.44
N LYS A 157 9.18 26.42 -23.77
CA LYS A 157 8.95 25.27 -24.65
C LYS A 157 10.05 24.20 -24.49
N ILE A 158 11.31 24.63 -24.42
CA ILE A 158 12.45 23.74 -24.21
C ILE A 158 12.39 23.10 -22.81
N GLN A 159 12.14 23.88 -21.75
CA GLN A 159 12.05 23.37 -20.38
C GLN A 159 10.91 22.35 -20.20
N VAL A 160 9.72 22.64 -20.76
CA VAL A 160 8.58 21.71 -20.73
C VAL A 160 8.91 20.42 -21.50
N LYS A 161 9.60 20.51 -22.65
CA LYS A 161 10.04 19.33 -23.40
C LYS A 161 11.02 18.47 -22.60
N PHE A 162 11.98 19.09 -21.91
CA PHE A 162 12.88 18.35 -21.01
C PHE A 162 12.12 17.66 -19.87
N PHE A 163 11.16 18.36 -19.26
CA PHE A 163 10.37 17.79 -18.18
C PHE A 163 9.52 16.60 -18.66
N MET A 164 8.87 16.72 -19.82
CA MET A 164 8.12 15.63 -20.44
C MET A 164 9.00 14.40 -20.72
N ASN A 165 10.21 14.62 -21.22
CA ASN A 165 11.15 13.53 -21.47
C ASN A 165 11.55 12.82 -20.16
N GLN A 166 11.86 13.59 -19.12
CA GLN A 166 12.19 13.04 -17.81
C GLN A 166 11.03 12.25 -17.20
N ILE A 167 9.80 12.78 -17.30
CA ILE A 167 8.61 12.08 -16.82
C ILE A 167 8.42 10.73 -17.51
N SER A 168 8.64 10.65 -18.82
CA SER A 168 8.51 9.38 -19.55
C SER A 168 9.42 8.28 -18.99
N VAL A 169 10.61 8.65 -18.49
CA VAL A 169 11.54 7.73 -17.82
C VAL A 169 10.99 7.27 -16.46
N PHE A 170 10.30 8.15 -15.74
CA PHE A 170 9.74 7.86 -14.42
C PHE A 170 8.30 7.33 -14.44
N GLU A 171 7.60 7.35 -15.57
CA GLU A 171 6.20 6.94 -15.69
C GLU A 171 6.01 5.46 -15.33
N SER A 172 6.99 4.61 -15.65
CA SER A 172 7.00 3.17 -15.34
C SER A 172 7.39 2.82 -13.90
N SER A 173 7.89 3.79 -13.11
CA SER A 173 8.25 3.54 -11.71
C SER A 173 7.00 3.54 -10.82
N GLU A 174 6.36 2.38 -10.77
CA GLU A 174 5.32 2.06 -9.79
C GLU A 174 5.93 1.71 -8.43
N ILE A 175 5.15 1.89 -7.36
CA ILE A 175 5.56 1.44 -6.04
C ILE A 175 5.47 -0.08 -6.04
N THR A 176 6.63 -0.74 -6.00
CA THR A 176 6.71 -2.20 -5.97
C THR A 176 7.16 -2.71 -4.61
N ALA A 177 6.71 -3.92 -4.27
CA ALA A 177 7.25 -4.69 -3.17
C ALA A 177 8.48 -5.45 -3.69
N PHE A 178 9.66 -4.82 -3.61
CA PHE A 178 10.95 -5.36 -4.07
C PHE A 178 10.94 -5.87 -5.52
N GLY A 179 10.17 -5.20 -6.39
CA GLY A 179 10.02 -5.60 -7.80
C GLY A 179 9.16 -6.84 -8.06
N ILE A 180 8.59 -7.50 -7.04
CA ILE A 180 7.78 -8.72 -7.23
C ILE A 180 6.35 -8.37 -7.67
N PHE A 181 5.70 -7.45 -6.97
CA PHE A 181 4.35 -7.00 -7.32
C PHE A 181 4.16 -5.52 -7.05
N ASN A 182 3.23 -4.91 -7.77
CA ASN A 182 2.89 -3.50 -7.64
C ASN A 182 1.91 -3.32 -6.48
N ILE A 183 2.21 -2.37 -5.60
CA ILE A 183 1.36 -2.02 -4.45
C ILE A 183 0.35 -0.99 -4.93
N ASN A 184 -0.76 -1.48 -5.49
CA ASN A 184 -1.88 -0.68 -5.98
C ASN A 184 -3.21 -1.27 -5.51
N LEU A 185 -4.33 -0.60 -5.79
CA LEU A 185 -5.65 -1.08 -5.38
C LEU A 185 -6.03 -2.43 -6.00
N ASN A 186 -5.46 -2.81 -7.15
CA ASN A 186 -5.70 -4.13 -7.74
C ASN A 186 -5.16 -5.26 -6.86
N LEU A 187 -4.11 -5.00 -6.06
CA LEU A 187 -3.59 -5.96 -5.09
C LEU A 187 -4.66 -6.37 -4.07
N VAL A 188 -5.59 -5.49 -3.70
CA VAL A 188 -6.69 -5.82 -2.79
C VAL A 188 -7.56 -6.93 -3.38
N MET A 189 -7.90 -6.81 -4.67
CA MET A 189 -8.69 -7.84 -5.36
C MET A 189 -7.95 -9.18 -5.42
N SER A 190 -6.64 -9.16 -5.72
CA SER A 190 -5.82 -10.36 -5.70
C SER A 190 -5.76 -11.01 -4.32
N LEU A 191 -5.63 -10.21 -3.24
CA LEU A 191 -5.64 -10.70 -1.87
C LEU A 191 -7.00 -11.27 -1.47
N LEU A 192 -8.11 -10.66 -1.90
CA LEU A 192 -9.45 -11.17 -1.64
C LEU A 192 -9.67 -12.52 -2.33
N ILE A 193 -9.29 -12.65 -3.59
CA ILE A 193 -9.38 -13.92 -4.33
C ILE A 193 -8.54 -14.99 -3.62
N LEU A 194 -7.28 -14.66 -3.31
CA LEU A 194 -6.36 -15.57 -2.62
C LEU A 194 -6.88 -15.99 -1.24
N LEU A 195 -7.53 -15.07 -0.53
CA LEU A 195 -8.15 -15.35 0.76
C LEU A 195 -9.35 -16.27 0.60
N VAL A 196 -10.30 -15.97 -0.30
CA VAL A 196 -11.45 -16.86 -0.55
C VAL A 196 -11.01 -18.25 -0.97
N THR A 197 -10.04 -18.38 -1.87
CA THR A 197 -9.48 -19.68 -2.27
C THR A 197 -8.80 -20.39 -1.09
N GLY A 198 -8.02 -19.68 -0.27
CA GLY A 198 -7.41 -20.22 0.94
C GLY A 198 -8.44 -20.69 1.97
N LEU A 199 -9.54 -19.96 2.14
CA LEU A 199 -10.63 -20.34 3.04
C LEU A 199 -11.38 -21.58 2.54
N VAL A 200 -11.73 -21.61 1.26
CA VAL A 200 -12.42 -22.77 0.66
C VAL A 200 -11.56 -24.03 0.77
N THR A 201 -10.26 -23.92 0.49
CA THR A 201 -9.34 -25.06 0.64
C THR A 201 -9.20 -25.52 2.08
N LEU A 202 -9.11 -24.61 3.06
CA LEU A 202 -9.12 -24.97 4.48
C LEU A 202 -10.41 -25.70 4.90
N ILE A 203 -11.57 -25.27 4.40
CA ILE A 203 -12.86 -25.92 4.67
C ILE A 203 -12.88 -27.32 4.04
N GLN A 204 -12.46 -27.47 2.79
CA GLN A 204 -12.38 -28.76 2.11
C GLN A 204 -11.41 -29.73 2.80
N MET A 205 -10.30 -29.22 3.33
CA MET A 205 -9.29 -30.03 4.05
C MET A 205 -9.66 -30.32 5.51
N LYS A 206 -10.81 -29.86 6.02
CA LYS A 206 -11.23 -30.03 7.42
C LYS A 206 -11.18 -31.50 7.87
N GLU A 207 -11.66 -32.41 7.03
CA GLU A 207 -11.75 -33.84 7.32
C GLU A 207 -10.51 -34.62 6.86
N HIS A 208 -9.52 -33.94 6.29
CA HIS A 208 -8.32 -34.59 5.80
C HIS A 208 -7.52 -35.17 6.99
N PRO A 209 -7.00 -36.40 6.89
CA PRO A 209 -6.34 -37.10 8.00
C PRO A 209 -5.15 -36.33 8.59
N VAL A 210 -4.43 -35.57 7.75
CA VAL A 210 -3.34 -34.69 8.21
C VAL A 210 -3.86 -33.60 9.14
N MET A 211 -4.99 -32.96 8.79
CA MET A 211 -5.54 -31.84 9.54
C MET A 211 -6.17 -32.31 10.86
N SER A 212 -6.84 -33.46 10.85
CA SER A 212 -7.34 -34.13 12.04
C SER A 212 -6.21 -34.45 13.03
N LYS A 213 -5.11 -35.07 12.55
CA LYS A 213 -3.92 -35.38 13.36
C LYS A 213 -3.26 -34.13 13.93
N TRP A 214 -3.24 -33.04 13.16
CA TRP A 214 -2.73 -31.75 13.62
C TRP A 214 -3.57 -31.18 14.77
N ASN A 215 -4.89 -31.25 14.66
CA ASN A 215 -5.82 -30.80 15.70
C ASN A 215 -5.67 -31.62 16.99
N GLU A 216 -5.58 -32.95 16.89
CA GLU A 216 -5.36 -33.83 18.04
C GLU A 216 -4.04 -33.52 18.77
N ASN A 217 -2.95 -33.33 18.01
CA ASN A 217 -1.65 -32.99 18.57
C ASN A 217 -1.66 -31.60 19.21
N GLY A 218 -2.32 -30.62 18.58
CA GLY A 218 -2.49 -29.28 19.15
C GLY A 218 -3.26 -29.31 20.47
N MET A 219 -4.35 -30.08 20.53
CA MET A 219 -5.13 -30.27 21.75
C MET A 219 -4.33 -30.97 22.86
N LYS A 220 -3.52 -31.97 22.52
CA LYS A 220 -2.59 -32.62 23.46
C LYS A 220 -1.54 -31.65 24.00
N PHE A 221 -0.96 -30.81 23.12
CA PHE A 221 0.02 -29.80 23.51
C PHE A 221 -0.56 -28.78 24.49
N LEU A 222 -1.77 -28.26 24.20
CA LEU A 222 -2.47 -27.33 25.10
C LEU A 222 -2.76 -27.97 26.47
N LYS A 223 -3.24 -29.22 26.50
CA LYS A 223 -3.48 -29.96 27.76
C LYS A 223 -2.20 -30.14 28.57
N ASN A 224 -1.07 -30.41 27.92
CA ASN A 224 0.22 -30.54 28.62
C ASN A 224 0.66 -29.21 29.23
N LEU A 225 0.47 -28.09 28.54
CA LEU A 225 0.78 -26.75 29.07
C LEU A 225 -0.08 -26.38 30.29
N THR A 226 -1.35 -26.80 30.31
CA THR A 226 -2.25 -26.55 31.46
C THR A 226 -2.03 -27.51 32.62
N ASN A 227 -1.51 -28.71 32.36
CA ASN A 227 -1.22 -29.74 33.37
C ASN A 227 0.18 -29.60 33.99
N VAL A 228 1.06 -28.75 33.43
CA VAL A 228 2.27 -28.30 34.12
C VAL A 228 1.85 -27.21 35.12
N LYS A 229 1.34 -27.66 36.27
CA LYS A 229 1.31 -26.88 37.52
C LYS A 229 2.36 -27.46 38.46
#